data_AF-A0A5J6SI85-F1
#
_entry.id   AF-A0A5J6SI85-F1
#
_cell.length_a   1.000
_cell.length_b   1.000
_cell.length_c   1.000
_cell.angle_alpha   90.00
_cell.angle_beta   90.00
_cell.angle_gamma   90.00
#
_symmetry.space_group_name_H-M   'P 1'
#
loop_
_entity.id
_entity.type
_entity.pdbx_description
1 polymer ?
#
loop_
_entity_poly.entity_id
_entity_poly.type
_entity_poly.pdbx_seq_one_letter_code
_entity_poly.pdbx_strand_id
1 'polypeptide(L)'
;MKKQNTLFILFYLILLLLIVGCTNKNVPSDDFENDISKLENKIVELNQAVEKQRFLLEEQEKKIMLNEMKMETVEELNTVLHNNFHSMNELINLSIDSKTAMLNSAEIKGNTLNLNITFTEKIMDQDAPNGFHLEETEGGAITLSISENVPICLVKGGSSLIQVDWEEVVIHRGLLQLYEKDGEVVFISEIYLP
;
A
#
# COMPACT_ATOMS: atom_id res chain seq x y z
N MET A 1 -57.58 -47.50 -78.97
CA MET A 1 -56.74 -47.85 -77.79
C MET A 1 -55.73 -46.74 -77.44
N LYS A 2 -56.18 -45.52 -77.08
CA LYS A 2 -55.30 -44.43 -76.57
C LYS A 2 -55.86 -43.65 -75.37
N LYS A 3 -57.14 -43.85 -74.98
CA LYS A 3 -57.80 -43.15 -73.86
C LYS A 3 -57.68 -43.86 -72.50
N GLN A 4 -57.41 -45.17 -72.45
CA GLN A 4 -57.24 -45.90 -71.19
C GLN A 4 -55.84 -45.72 -70.57
N ASN A 5 -54.78 -45.64 -71.39
CA ASN A 5 -53.42 -45.41 -70.88
C ASN A 5 -53.23 -44.02 -70.27
N THR A 6 -53.91 -42.99 -70.79
CA THR A 6 -53.87 -41.64 -70.20
C THR A 6 -54.55 -41.58 -68.85
N LEU A 7 -55.62 -42.35 -68.62
CA LEU A 7 -56.30 -42.40 -67.33
C LEU A 7 -55.43 -43.06 -66.25
N PHE A 8 -54.73 -44.15 -66.60
CA PHE A 8 -53.80 -44.84 -65.71
C PHE A 8 -52.59 -43.98 -65.34
N ILE A 9 -52.04 -43.25 -66.32
CA ILE A 9 -50.91 -42.32 -66.09
C ILE A 9 -51.35 -41.16 -65.18
N LEU A 10 -52.55 -40.60 -65.41
CA LEU A 10 -53.07 -39.51 -64.58
C LEU A 10 -53.31 -39.97 -63.13
N PHE A 11 -53.84 -41.18 -62.95
CA PHE A 11 -54.07 -41.76 -61.62
C PHE A 11 -52.75 -42.04 -60.89
N TYR A 12 -51.72 -42.52 -61.59
CA TYR A 12 -50.39 -42.75 -61.02
C TYR A 12 -49.69 -41.44 -60.62
N LEU A 13 -49.87 -40.37 -61.41
CA LEU A 13 -49.35 -39.04 -61.11
C LEU A 13 -50.02 -38.40 -59.88
N ILE A 14 -51.33 -38.58 -59.73
CA ILE A 14 -52.09 -38.15 -58.55
C ILE A 14 -51.67 -38.96 -57.31
N LEU A 15 -51.45 -40.28 -57.46
CA LEU A 15 -50.96 -41.13 -56.38
C LEU A 15 -49.55 -40.74 -55.93
N LEU A 16 -48.65 -40.43 -56.87
CA LEU A 16 -47.30 -39.90 -56.58
C LEU A 16 -47.37 -38.55 -55.85
N LEU A 17 -48.26 -37.64 -56.26
CA LEU A 17 -48.47 -36.36 -55.59
C LEU A 17 -49.04 -36.52 -54.16
N LEU A 18 -49.91 -37.52 -53.93
CA LEU A 18 -50.44 -37.81 -52.59
C LEU A 18 -49.39 -38.44 -51.65
N ILE A 19 -48.49 -39.28 -52.17
CA ILE A 19 -47.41 -39.89 -51.36
C ILE A 19 -46.32 -38.87 -51.01
N VAL A 20 -46.01 -37.94 -51.91
CA VAL A 20 -45.07 -36.83 -51.66
C VAL A 20 -45.71 -35.75 -50.77
N GLY A 21 -47.04 -35.55 -50.85
CA GLY A 21 -47.79 -34.63 -49.98
C GLY A 21 -48.06 -35.12 -48.56
N CYS A 22 -47.96 -36.43 -48.29
CA CYS A 22 -48.17 -37.04 -46.97
C CYS A 22 -46.87 -37.33 -46.19
N THR A 23 -45.72 -36.82 -46.63
CA THR A 23 -44.45 -36.89 -45.89
C THR A 23 -44.06 -35.55 -45.26
N ASN A 24 -45.06 -34.73 -44.89
CA ASN A 24 -44.87 -33.60 -43.99
C ASN A 24 -45.50 -33.89 -42.63
N LYS A 25 -44.94 -34.87 -41.91
CA LYS A 25 -45.07 -34.90 -40.46
C LYS A 25 -43.98 -34.00 -39.88
N ASN A 26 -44.29 -32.70 -39.83
CA ASN A 26 -43.77 -31.85 -38.76
C ASN A 26 -44.19 -32.49 -37.44
N VAL A 27 -43.23 -33.11 -36.76
CA VAL A 27 -43.30 -33.34 -35.32
C VAL A 27 -42.01 -32.80 -34.72
N PRO A 28 -41.95 -31.52 -34.32
CA PRO A 28 -41.03 -31.07 -33.30
C PRO A 28 -41.79 -31.07 -31.97
N SER A 29 -42.08 -32.25 -31.41
CA SER A 29 -42.65 -32.35 -30.06
C SER A 29 -41.60 -32.62 -28.99
N ASP A 30 -40.45 -33.21 -29.36
CA ASP A 30 -39.45 -33.67 -28.38
C ASP A 30 -38.38 -32.60 -28.07
N ASP A 31 -38.24 -31.57 -28.91
CA ASP A 31 -37.26 -30.48 -28.68
C ASP A 31 -37.79 -29.43 -27.68
N PHE A 32 -39.11 -29.18 -27.65
CA PHE A 32 -39.72 -28.16 -26.79
C PHE A 32 -39.70 -28.54 -25.31
N GLU A 33 -39.99 -29.80 -24.97
CA GLU A 33 -39.93 -30.29 -23.58
C GLU A 33 -38.50 -30.31 -23.04
N ASN A 34 -37.54 -30.66 -23.90
CA ASN A 34 -36.13 -30.66 -23.57
C ASN A 34 -35.61 -29.22 -23.37
N ASP A 35 -36.05 -28.27 -24.18
CA ASP A 35 -35.70 -26.86 -24.03
C ASP A 35 -36.35 -26.19 -22.81
N ILE A 36 -37.59 -26.57 -22.47
CA ILE A 36 -38.25 -26.15 -21.21
C ILE A 36 -37.46 -26.68 -20.00
N SER A 37 -37.09 -27.96 -20.00
CA SER A 37 -36.31 -28.54 -18.90
C SER A 37 -34.92 -27.89 -18.77
N LYS A 38 -34.26 -27.55 -19.89
CA LYS A 38 -33.00 -26.79 -19.88
C LYS A 38 -33.18 -25.37 -19.30
N LEU A 39 -34.29 -24.70 -19.64
CA LEU A 39 -34.60 -23.37 -19.11
C LEU A 39 -34.90 -23.41 -17.61
N GLU A 40 -35.66 -24.40 -17.13
CA GLU A 40 -35.94 -24.60 -15.72
C GLU A 40 -34.67 -24.87 -14.91
N ASN A 41 -33.80 -25.77 -15.41
CA ASN A 41 -32.50 -26.02 -14.79
C ASN A 41 -31.63 -24.75 -14.74
N LYS A 42 -31.64 -23.96 -15.82
CA LYS A 42 -30.89 -22.71 -15.88
C LYS A 42 -31.45 -21.65 -14.92
N ILE A 43 -32.77 -21.61 -14.71
CA ILE A 43 -33.40 -20.74 -13.69
C ILE A 43 -32.97 -21.17 -12.28
N VAL A 44 -32.92 -22.47 -12.00
CA VAL A 44 -32.46 -22.99 -10.70
C VAL A 44 -30.97 -22.64 -10.48
N GLU A 45 -30.11 -22.85 -11.47
CA GLU A 45 -28.69 -22.48 -11.41
C GLU A 45 -28.49 -20.97 -11.21
N LEU A 46 -29.25 -20.15 -11.94
CA LEU A 46 -29.22 -18.68 -11.79
C LEU A 46 -29.68 -18.26 -10.40
N ASN A 47 -30.74 -18.85 -9.86
CA ASN A 47 -31.22 -18.55 -8.51
C ASN A 47 -30.18 -18.91 -7.44
N GLN A 48 -29.53 -20.08 -7.57
CA GLN A 48 -28.44 -20.47 -6.67
C GLN A 48 -27.24 -19.52 -6.78
N ALA A 49 -26.91 -19.06 -8.01
CA ALA A 49 -25.85 -18.09 -8.23
C ALA A 49 -26.19 -16.73 -7.60
N VAL A 50 -27.44 -16.28 -7.70
CA VAL A 50 -27.93 -15.03 -7.11
C VAL A 50 -27.90 -15.09 -5.58
N GLU A 51 -28.34 -16.19 -4.97
CA GLU A 51 -28.25 -16.36 -3.51
C GLU A 51 -26.79 -16.35 -3.03
N LYS A 52 -25.90 -17.03 -3.75
CA LYS A 52 -24.46 -17.03 -3.42
C LYS A 52 -23.87 -15.62 -3.54
N GLN A 53 -24.22 -14.88 -4.58
CA GLN A 53 -23.78 -13.49 -4.73
C GLN A 53 -24.31 -12.60 -3.61
N ARG A 54 -25.57 -12.77 -3.21
CA ARG A 54 -26.16 -12.01 -2.11
C ARG A 54 -25.42 -12.25 -0.79
N PHE A 55 -25.11 -13.50 -0.47
CA PHE A 55 -24.32 -13.82 0.73
C PHE A 55 -22.92 -13.19 0.70
N LEU A 56 -22.24 -13.25 -0.45
CA LEU A 56 -20.93 -12.62 -0.61
C LEU A 56 -21.00 -11.09 -0.47
N LEU A 57 -22.08 -10.47 -0.95
CA LEU A 57 -22.30 -9.03 -0.87
C LEU A 57 -22.51 -8.58 0.59
N GLU A 58 -23.34 -9.31 1.36
CA GLU A 58 -23.52 -9.08 2.79
C GLU A 58 -22.22 -9.26 3.60
N GLU A 59 -21.37 -10.23 3.21
CA GLU A 59 -20.05 -10.41 3.83
C GLU A 59 -19.10 -9.26 3.50
N GLN A 60 -19.13 -8.76 2.26
CA GLN A 60 -18.34 -7.61 1.82
C GLN A 60 -18.77 -6.32 2.50
N GLU A 61 -20.08 -6.06 2.62
CA GLU A 61 -20.60 -4.89 3.33
C GLU A 61 -20.15 -4.87 4.79
N LYS A 62 -20.18 -6.02 5.49
CA LYS A 62 -19.65 -6.12 6.86
C LYS A 62 -18.15 -5.82 6.93
N LYS A 63 -17.37 -6.27 5.95
CA LYS A 63 -15.92 -5.97 5.88
C LYS A 63 -15.66 -4.49 5.61
N ILE A 64 -16.46 -3.85 4.75
CA ILE A 64 -16.37 -2.41 4.45
C ILE A 64 -16.68 -1.60 5.72
N MET A 65 -17.80 -1.89 6.39
CA MET A 65 -18.20 -1.19 7.61
C MET A 65 -17.15 -1.31 8.73
N LEU A 66 -16.57 -2.52 8.90
CA LEU A 66 -15.48 -2.72 9.86
C LEU A 66 -14.22 -1.93 9.50
N ASN A 67 -13.90 -1.81 8.21
CA ASN A 67 -12.75 -1.03 7.75
C ASN A 67 -12.98 0.47 7.89
N GLU A 68 -14.19 0.97 7.65
CA GLU A 68 -14.55 2.38 7.85
C GLU A 68 -14.40 2.76 9.34
N MET A 69 -14.91 1.95 10.26
CA MET A 69 -14.71 2.15 11.71
C MET A 69 -13.23 2.16 12.10
N LYS A 70 -12.42 1.25 11.53
CA LYS A 70 -10.97 1.23 11.78
C LYS A 70 -10.29 2.49 11.25
N MET A 71 -10.72 2.97 10.08
CA MET A 71 -10.15 4.16 9.46
C MET A 71 -10.43 5.42 10.30
N GLU A 72 -11.65 5.56 10.82
CA GLU A 72 -12.04 6.63 11.75
C GLU A 72 -11.19 6.58 13.04
N THR A 73 -11.00 5.38 13.62
CA THR A 73 -10.14 5.20 14.81
C THR A 73 -8.69 5.60 14.53
N VAL A 74 -8.17 5.27 13.34
CA VAL A 74 -6.80 5.62 12.93
C VAL A 74 -6.66 7.14 12.76
N GLU A 75 -7.66 7.82 12.20
CA GLU A 75 -7.64 9.26 11.99
C GLU A 75 -7.68 10.03 13.32
N GLU A 76 -8.53 9.59 14.26
CA GLU A 76 -8.55 10.14 15.63
C GLU A 76 -7.21 9.94 16.33
N LEU A 77 -6.64 8.73 16.26
CA LEU A 77 -5.35 8.43 16.86
C LEU A 77 -4.24 9.30 16.27
N ASN A 78 -4.24 9.49 14.94
CA ASN A 78 -3.26 10.30 14.24
C ASN A 78 -3.37 11.78 14.63
N THR A 79 -4.58 12.28 14.80
CA THR A 79 -4.83 13.67 15.26
C THR A 79 -4.32 13.88 16.68
N VAL A 80 -4.60 12.95 17.59
CA VAL A 80 -4.11 13.01 18.98
C VAL A 80 -2.58 12.93 19.02
N LEU A 81 -1.97 12.02 18.25
CA LEU A 81 -0.52 11.89 18.14
C LEU A 81 0.12 13.17 17.59
N HIS A 82 -0.46 13.75 16.54
CA HIS A 82 0.03 14.98 15.93
C HIS A 82 0.01 16.15 16.93
N ASN A 83 -1.09 16.33 17.66
CA ASN A 83 -1.21 17.40 18.65
C ASN A 83 -0.26 17.20 19.84
N ASN A 84 -0.10 15.96 20.31
CA ASN A 84 0.85 15.63 21.38
C ASN A 84 2.29 15.90 20.92
N PHE A 85 2.64 15.48 19.70
CA PHE A 85 3.96 15.70 19.12
C PHE A 85 4.27 17.19 18.94
N HIS A 86 3.31 17.98 18.45
CA HIS A 86 3.46 19.42 18.30
C HIS A 86 3.72 20.10 19.66
N SER A 87 2.91 19.76 20.67
CA SER A 87 3.06 20.31 22.02
C SER A 87 4.41 19.92 22.64
N MET A 88 4.86 18.69 22.41
CA MET A 88 6.18 18.22 22.88
C MET A 88 7.32 18.95 22.16
N ASN A 89 7.23 19.14 20.85
CA ASN A 89 8.21 19.90 20.07
C ASN A 89 8.31 21.36 20.52
N GLU A 90 7.19 22.02 20.81
CA GLU A 90 7.20 23.38 21.35
C GLU A 90 7.87 23.45 22.73
N LEU A 91 7.60 22.48 23.61
CA LEU A 91 8.21 22.42 24.94
C LEU A 91 9.71 22.10 24.88
N ILE A 92 10.12 21.22 23.96
CA ILE A 92 11.52 20.90 23.69
C ILE A 92 12.25 22.13 23.14
N ASN A 93 11.68 22.80 22.12
CA ASN A 93 12.29 23.98 21.51
C ASN A 93 12.39 25.19 22.47
N LEU A 94 11.56 25.27 23.51
CA LEU A 94 11.64 26.32 24.53
C LEU A 94 12.70 26.07 25.60
N SER A 95 13.29 24.87 25.68
CA SER A 95 14.14 24.45 26.81
C SER A 95 15.45 23.76 26.43
N ILE A 96 15.65 23.48 25.15
CA ILE A 96 16.77 22.70 24.63
C ILE A 96 17.31 23.43 23.40
N ASP A 97 18.57 23.86 23.46
CA ASP A 97 19.30 24.39 22.32
C ASP A 97 19.72 23.22 21.43
N SER A 98 19.95 23.48 20.14
CA SER A 98 20.42 22.42 19.26
C SER A 98 21.42 22.91 18.23
N LYS A 99 22.40 22.07 17.93
CA LYS A 99 23.46 22.34 16.94
C LYS A 99 23.57 21.17 15.97
N THR A 100 23.85 21.48 14.72
CA THR A 100 24.05 20.48 13.68
C THR A 100 25.54 20.20 13.48
N ALA A 101 25.93 18.93 13.38
CA ALA A 101 27.32 18.54 13.20
C ALA A 101 27.47 17.29 12.33
N MET A 102 28.50 17.26 11.49
CA MET A 102 28.90 16.09 10.74
C MET A 102 29.69 15.12 11.63
N LEU A 103 29.29 13.85 11.69
CA LEU A 103 30.03 12.80 12.39
C LEU A 103 31.17 12.28 11.51
N ASN A 104 32.40 12.63 11.88
CA ASN A 104 33.61 12.20 11.17
C ASN A 104 34.10 10.83 11.63
N SER A 105 34.01 10.55 12.93
CA SER A 105 34.32 9.24 13.53
C SER A 105 33.80 9.13 14.96
N ALA A 106 33.66 7.92 15.48
CA ALA A 106 33.32 7.68 16.87
C ALA A 106 34.19 6.55 17.46
N GLU A 107 34.53 6.67 18.75
CA GLU A 107 35.38 5.73 19.48
C GLU A 107 34.87 5.56 20.93
N ILE A 108 34.71 4.32 21.38
CA ILE A 108 34.35 4.02 22.79
C ILE A 108 35.62 4.03 23.63
N LYS A 109 35.64 4.84 24.70
CA LYS A 109 36.75 4.94 25.67
C LYS A 109 36.24 4.70 27.09
N GLY A 110 36.29 3.45 27.53
CA GLY A 110 35.77 3.06 28.84
C GLY A 110 34.26 3.31 28.89
N ASN A 111 33.83 4.26 29.71
CA ASN A 111 32.42 4.58 29.93
C ASN A 111 31.97 5.85 29.18
N THR A 112 32.72 6.27 28.16
CA THR A 112 32.36 7.41 27.30
C THR A 112 32.45 7.04 25.82
N LEU A 113 31.54 7.61 25.03
CA LEU A 113 31.61 7.59 23.58
C LEU A 113 32.18 8.92 23.10
N ASN A 114 33.35 8.87 22.48
CA ASN A 114 33.98 10.06 21.91
C ASN A 114 33.56 10.21 20.46
N LEU A 115 32.82 11.26 20.16
CA LEU A 115 32.38 11.65 18.83
C LEU A 115 33.35 12.69 18.28
N ASN A 116 34.02 12.38 17.20
CA ASN A 116 34.76 13.36 16.41
C ASN A 116 33.80 13.99 15.41
N ILE A 117 33.45 15.25 15.62
CA ILE A 117 32.41 15.96 14.89
C ILE A 117 32.92 17.29 14.35
N THR A 118 32.34 17.75 13.25
CA THR A 118 32.54 19.10 12.71
C THR A 118 31.20 19.81 12.73
N PHE A 119 31.09 20.97 13.38
CA PHE A 119 29.85 21.74 13.37
C PHE A 119 29.59 22.31 11.98
N THR A 120 28.35 22.18 11.51
CA THR A 120 27.97 22.59 10.17
C THR A 120 26.58 23.20 10.16
N GLU A 121 26.37 24.22 9.35
CA GLU A 121 25.06 24.78 9.06
C GLU A 121 24.63 24.53 7.62
N LYS A 122 23.32 24.36 7.43
CA LYS A 122 22.72 24.25 6.11
C LYS A 122 22.52 25.65 5.53
N ILE A 123 23.20 25.94 4.43
CA ILE A 123 23.06 27.19 3.70
C ILE A 123 22.32 26.93 2.39
N MET A 124 21.22 27.65 2.19
CA MET A 124 20.45 27.57 0.95
C MET A 124 21.27 28.14 -0.21
N ASP A 125 21.42 27.33 -1.25
CA ASP A 125 22.28 27.63 -2.39
C ASP A 125 21.59 27.13 -3.66
N GLN A 126 21.21 28.07 -4.53
CA GLN A 126 20.48 27.77 -5.76
C GLN A 126 21.36 27.07 -6.81
N ASP A 127 22.69 27.18 -6.68
CA ASP A 127 23.65 26.57 -7.60
C ASP A 127 24.06 25.15 -7.16
N ALA A 128 23.74 24.75 -5.93
CA ALA A 128 23.96 23.40 -5.44
C ALA A 128 22.91 22.41 -6.00
N PRO A 129 23.29 21.18 -6.40
CA PRO A 129 22.36 20.20 -7.02
C PRO A 129 21.11 19.87 -6.18
N ASN A 130 21.25 19.96 -4.86
CA ASN A 130 20.25 19.69 -3.82
C ASN A 130 19.61 20.97 -3.26
N GLY A 131 19.95 22.15 -3.79
CA GLY A 131 19.45 23.45 -3.34
C GLY A 131 20.05 23.97 -2.03
N PHE A 132 21.09 23.30 -1.51
CA PHE A 132 21.82 23.73 -0.31
C PHE A 132 23.23 23.14 -0.27
N HIS A 133 24.14 23.79 0.45
CA HIS A 133 25.40 23.19 0.88
C HIS A 133 25.52 23.22 2.41
N LEU A 134 26.47 22.46 2.95
CA LEU A 134 26.82 22.49 4.37
C LEU A 134 28.08 23.34 4.54
N GLU A 135 28.00 24.39 5.34
CA GLU A 135 29.14 25.25 5.66
C GLU A 135 29.62 24.94 7.09
N GLU A 136 30.93 24.84 7.28
CA GLU A 136 31.54 24.64 8.60
C GLU A 136 31.47 25.95 9.41
N THR A 137 30.90 25.90 10.60
CA THR A 137 30.67 27.09 11.42
C THR A 137 31.73 27.32 12.51
N GLU A 138 32.41 26.27 12.99
CA GLU A 138 33.38 26.38 14.08
C GLU A 138 34.61 25.48 13.91
N GLY A 139 35.81 26.09 13.91
CA GLY A 139 37.04 25.55 14.51
C GLY A 139 37.64 24.24 13.98
N GLY A 140 37.07 23.61 12.96
CA GLY A 140 37.44 22.28 12.51
C GLY A 140 36.79 21.15 13.32
N ALA A 141 37.35 19.95 13.17
CA ALA A 141 36.86 18.77 13.87
C ALA A 141 37.21 18.83 15.37
N ILE A 142 36.19 18.66 16.22
CA ILE A 142 36.33 18.58 17.68
C ILE A 142 35.96 17.18 18.17
N THR A 143 36.52 16.79 19.32
CA THR A 143 36.10 15.57 20.02
C THR A 143 35.16 15.91 21.16
N LEU A 144 33.91 15.44 21.04
CA LEU A 144 32.87 15.54 22.05
C LEU A 144 32.74 14.21 22.80
N SER A 145 32.82 14.24 24.12
CA SER A 145 32.68 13.04 24.96
C SER A 145 31.24 12.92 25.48
N ILE A 146 30.60 11.80 25.18
CA ILE A 146 29.21 11.49 25.53
C ILE A 146 29.16 10.41 26.61
N SER A 147 28.29 10.60 27.61
CA SER A 147 28.07 9.61 28.68
C SER A 147 27.09 8.51 28.25
N GLU A 148 27.20 7.32 28.87
CA GLU A 148 26.41 6.11 28.54
C GLU A 148 24.89 6.33 28.52
N ASN A 149 24.40 7.31 29.28
CA ASN A 149 22.98 7.56 29.43
C ASN A 149 22.40 8.52 28.38
N VAL A 150 23.20 9.04 27.45
CA VAL A 150 22.70 9.94 26.41
C VAL A 150 22.12 9.10 25.27
N PRO A 151 20.80 9.17 25.00
CA PRO A 151 20.20 8.45 23.91
C PRO A 151 20.69 8.97 22.55
N ILE A 152 20.99 8.04 21.64
CA ILE A 152 21.40 8.32 20.27
C ILE A 152 20.45 7.61 19.31
N CYS A 153 19.81 8.37 18.43
CA CYS A 153 18.87 7.84 17.44
C CYS A 153 19.41 8.03 16.01
N LEU A 154 19.56 6.95 15.26
CA LEU A 154 20.04 6.96 13.87
C LEU A 154 18.92 6.59 12.89
N VAL A 155 19.06 7.04 11.64
CA VAL A 155 18.09 6.76 10.57
C VAL A 155 18.26 5.33 10.07
N LYS A 156 17.20 4.54 10.15
CA LYS A 156 17.14 3.19 9.59
C LYS A 156 16.14 3.15 8.44
N GLY A 157 16.58 2.63 7.28
CA GLY A 157 15.71 2.48 6.12
C GLY A 157 15.16 3.79 5.54
N GLY A 158 15.84 4.92 5.79
CA GLY A 158 15.53 6.22 5.18
C GLY A 158 14.24 6.89 5.64
N SER A 159 13.55 6.36 6.66
CA SER A 159 12.24 6.91 7.09
C SER A 159 11.97 6.86 8.59
N SER A 160 12.78 6.17 9.39
CA SER A 160 12.58 6.12 10.84
C SER A 160 13.88 6.35 11.61
N LEU A 161 13.75 7.07 12.72
CA LEU A 161 14.80 7.19 13.74
C LEU A 161 14.63 6.06 14.76
N ILE A 162 15.70 5.33 15.03
CA ILE A 162 15.72 4.24 15.99
C ILE A 162 16.85 4.49 16.97
N GLN A 163 16.59 4.31 18.27
CA GLN A 163 17.63 4.36 19.28
C GLN A 163 18.60 3.19 19.07
N VAL A 164 19.90 3.49 19.07
CA VAL A 164 20.95 2.52 18.81
C VAL A 164 21.94 2.43 19.97
N ASP A 165 22.64 1.30 20.04
CA ASP A 165 23.78 1.11 20.95
C ASP A 165 25.05 1.79 20.40
N TRP A 166 26.03 2.05 21.26
CA TRP A 166 27.26 2.75 20.89
C TRP A 166 28.08 2.05 19.81
N GLU A 167 28.04 0.71 19.78
CA GLU A 167 28.70 -0.11 18.77
C GLU A 167 28.19 0.21 17.36
N GLU A 168 26.90 0.53 17.21
CA GLU A 168 26.32 0.95 15.94
C GLU A 168 26.78 2.36 15.56
N VAL A 169 26.96 3.26 16.53
CA VAL A 169 27.43 4.64 16.29
C VAL A 169 28.88 4.65 15.80
N VAL A 170 29.75 3.77 16.32
CA VAL A 170 31.17 3.69 15.94
C VAL A 170 31.36 3.49 14.43
N ILE A 171 30.52 2.65 13.83
CA ILE A 171 30.55 2.32 12.40
C ILE A 171 29.74 3.29 11.53
N HIS A 172 29.04 4.26 12.14
CA HIS A 172 28.16 5.19 11.45
C HIS A 172 28.87 6.46 11.01
N ARG A 173 28.39 7.08 9.92
CA ARG A 173 28.80 8.41 9.46
C ARG A 173 27.56 9.12 8.95
N GLY A 174 27.39 10.39 9.29
CA GLY A 174 26.20 11.14 8.91
C GLY A 174 26.10 12.49 9.59
N LEU A 175 25.04 13.22 9.25
CA LEU A 175 24.73 14.51 9.85
C LEU A 175 23.94 14.29 11.13
N LEU A 176 24.37 14.89 12.24
CA LEU A 176 23.74 14.76 13.54
C LEU A 176 23.15 16.10 13.98
N GLN A 177 22.03 16.05 14.68
CA GLN A 177 21.51 17.10 15.53
C GLN A 177 21.87 16.76 16.98
N LEU A 178 22.64 17.65 17.62
CA LEU A 178 23.00 17.57 19.02
C LEU A 178 22.06 18.49 19.79
N TYR A 179 21.36 17.93 20.77
CA TYR A 179 20.46 18.67 21.65
C TYR A 179 21.16 18.94 22.97
N GLU A 180 21.32 20.22 23.29
CA GLU A 180 22.05 20.72 24.44
C GLU A 180 21.09 21.33 25.48
N LYS A 181 21.36 21.05 26.75
CA LYS A 181 20.69 21.70 27.88
C LYS A 181 21.75 22.06 28.90
N ASP A 182 21.75 23.32 29.32
CA ASP A 182 22.73 23.86 30.30
C ASP A 182 24.20 23.61 29.89
N GLY A 183 24.47 23.54 28.57
CA GLY A 183 25.80 23.29 28.00
C GLY A 183 26.20 21.81 27.87
N GLU A 184 25.33 20.87 28.23
CA GLU A 184 25.56 19.44 28.11
C GLU A 184 24.67 18.81 27.03
N VAL A 185 25.21 17.88 26.24
CA VAL A 185 24.42 17.13 25.25
C VAL A 185 23.57 16.09 25.96
N VAL A 186 22.25 16.21 25.80
CA VAL A 186 21.25 15.34 26.44
C VAL A 186 20.60 14.36 25.47
N PHE A 187 20.69 14.61 24.17
CA PHE A 187 20.14 13.74 23.14
C PHE A 187 20.85 13.98 21.80
N ILE A 188 20.97 12.93 20.98
CA ILE A 188 21.54 13.01 19.64
C ILE A 188 20.59 12.31 18.66
N SER A 189 20.25 12.99 17.57
CA SER A 189 19.53 12.37 16.45
C SER A 189 20.26 12.56 15.14
N GLU A 190 20.12 11.62 14.22
CA GLU A 190 20.58 11.80 12.85
C GLU A 190 19.59 12.64 12.04
N ILE A 191 20.13 13.54 11.23
CA ILE A 191 19.39 14.32 10.25
C ILE A 191 19.47 13.58 8.91
N TYR A 192 18.32 13.11 8.43
CA TYR A 192 18.23 12.56 7.09
C TYR A 192 18.39 13.68 6.04
N LEU A 193 19.38 13.54 5.18
CA LEU A 193 19.51 14.33 3.95
C LEU A 193 19.19 13.42 2.75
N PRO A 194 18.13 13.70 1.99
CA PRO A 194 17.78 12.95 0.78
C PRO A 194 18.80 13.10 -0.35
#